data_AF-A0A9Y2IAT6-F1
#
_entry.id   AF-A0A9Y2IAT6-F1
#
_cell.length_a   1.000
_cell.length_b   1.000
_cell.length_c   1.000
_cell.angle_alpha   90.00
_cell.angle_beta   90.00
_cell.angle_gamma   90.00
#
_symmetry.space_group_name_H-M   'P 1'
#
loop_
_entity.id
_entity.type
_entity.pdbx_description
1 polymer ?
#
loop_
_entity_poly.entity_id
_entity_poly.type
_entity_poly.pdbx_seq_one_letter_code
_entity_poly.pdbx_strand_id
1 'polypeptide(L)'
;MFGDGAGEATGGGAGAEAAAGESAGEAGAAPITADPPPPPVAKNAPAEEAPAASPAKASSGCNSFAGATGVLMADGSSKPIDQVHVGDVITNAEPDGHNDEQHVVTAVHVTTTDKSFDDLTFSTPDGPATITSTAQHLFWDATLHTWREADNLRVGDEVDSPDDGHVTVVMPGLVTTAP
;
A
#
# COMPACT_ATOMS: atom_id res chain seq x y z
N MET A 1 -59.61 19.38 -3.23
CA MET A 1 -59.81 18.17 -4.05
C MET A 1 -58.97 17.08 -3.40
N PHE A 2 -59.64 15.99 -3.00
CA PHE A 2 -59.20 14.63 -2.65
C PHE A 2 -57.75 14.45 -2.12
N GLY A 3 -57.47 13.91 -0.93
CA GLY A 3 -58.18 12.85 -0.19
C GLY A 3 -57.37 11.54 -0.27
N ASP A 4 -57.23 10.86 0.87
CA ASP A 4 -56.70 9.50 1.09
C ASP A 4 -55.16 9.35 1.17
N GLY A 5 -54.50 9.02 2.28
CA GLY A 5 -54.94 8.36 3.52
C GLY A 5 -54.76 6.85 3.43
N ALA A 6 -53.71 6.29 4.07
CA ALA A 6 -53.69 4.96 4.67
C ALA A 6 -52.27 4.67 5.23
N GLY A 7 -52.19 4.44 6.53
CA GLY A 7 -51.13 3.60 7.10
C GLY A 7 -51.60 2.15 7.15
N GLU A 8 -50.69 1.21 7.32
CA GLU A 8 -50.86 0.07 8.22
C GLU A 8 -49.56 -0.73 8.35
N ALA A 9 -49.45 -1.37 9.51
CA ALA A 9 -48.34 -2.18 9.99
C ALA A 9 -48.50 -3.67 9.59
N THR A 10 -47.74 -4.53 10.28
CA THR A 10 -47.69 -6.02 10.27
C THR A 10 -46.54 -6.56 9.42
N GLY A 11 -45.76 -7.57 9.78
CA GLY A 11 -45.84 -8.56 10.87
C GLY A 11 -45.43 -9.94 10.32
N GLY A 12 -44.29 -10.46 10.78
CA GLY A 12 -43.93 -11.89 10.98
C GLY A 12 -44.10 -12.97 9.88
N GLY A 13 -43.04 -13.80 9.74
CA GLY A 13 -43.20 -15.27 9.84
C GLY A 13 -42.89 -16.18 8.63
N ALA A 14 -41.76 -16.91 8.74
CA ALA A 14 -41.57 -18.37 8.59
C ALA A 14 -41.84 -19.18 7.29
N GLY A 15 -40.95 -20.17 7.05
CA GLY A 15 -41.14 -21.42 6.26
C GLY A 15 -40.09 -21.59 5.14
N ALA A 16 -39.08 -22.49 5.23
CA ALA A 16 -39.08 -23.96 4.99
C ALA A 16 -39.43 -24.33 3.52
N GLU A 17 -38.81 -25.26 2.77
CA GLU A 17 -37.84 -26.35 2.97
C GLU A 17 -37.52 -27.01 1.59
N ALA A 18 -36.62 -28.02 1.59
CA ALA A 18 -36.33 -29.08 0.60
C ALA A 18 -35.21 -28.80 -0.45
N ALA A 19 -34.03 -29.46 -0.41
CA ALA A 19 -33.67 -30.90 -0.55
C ALA A 19 -33.85 -31.41 -2.00
N ALA A 20 -33.01 -32.25 -2.62
CA ALA A 20 -31.90 -33.13 -2.25
C ALA A 20 -30.99 -33.31 -3.50
N GLY A 21 -29.69 -33.62 -3.38
CA GLY A 21 -29.14 -34.99 -3.37
C GLY A 21 -28.55 -35.29 -4.76
N GLU A 22 -27.43 -35.96 -5.03
CA GLU A 22 -26.53 -36.94 -4.37
C GLU A 22 -25.38 -37.17 -5.41
N SER A 23 -24.20 -37.77 -5.19
CA SER A 23 -23.42 -38.24 -4.04
C SER A 23 -22.06 -38.78 -4.58
N ALA A 24 -21.05 -38.79 -3.68
CA ALA A 24 -20.02 -39.82 -3.38
C ALA A 24 -19.25 -40.53 -4.52
N GLY A 25 -17.98 -40.96 -4.38
CA GLY A 25 -17.01 -41.14 -3.28
C GLY A 25 -15.67 -41.55 -3.96
N GLU A 26 -14.57 -41.97 -3.33
CA GLU A 26 -14.16 -42.32 -1.98
C GLU A 26 -12.60 -42.34 -1.94
N ALA A 27 -12.06 -42.39 -0.72
CA ALA A 27 -10.69 -42.28 -0.21
C ALA A 27 -9.57 -43.18 -0.79
N GLY A 28 -8.32 -42.81 -0.47
CA GLY A 28 -7.15 -43.71 -0.49
C GLY A 28 -5.83 -43.00 -0.15
N ALA A 29 -5.09 -43.51 0.84
CA ALA A 29 -3.89 -42.92 1.44
C ALA A 29 -2.57 -43.04 0.62
N ALA A 30 -1.56 -42.25 1.01
CA ALA A 30 -0.21 -42.13 0.43
C ALA A 30 0.67 -43.41 0.49
N PRO A 31 1.77 -43.49 -0.30
CA PRO A 31 3.09 -43.24 0.29
C PRO A 31 4.14 -42.52 -0.62
N ILE A 32 5.22 -42.11 0.05
CA ILE A 32 6.48 -41.45 -0.39
C ILE A 32 7.20 -42.04 -1.62
N THR A 33 7.71 -41.18 -2.52
CA THR A 33 9.00 -41.32 -3.26
C THR A 33 9.49 -39.96 -3.77
N ALA A 34 10.82 -39.77 -3.81
CA ALA A 34 11.51 -38.55 -4.22
C ALA A 34 11.97 -38.57 -5.70
N ASP A 35 11.97 -37.37 -6.29
CA ASP A 35 12.72 -36.80 -7.45
C ASP A 35 12.61 -37.40 -8.86
N PRO A 36 12.58 -36.57 -9.95
CA PRO A 36 13.69 -35.66 -10.33
C PRO A 36 13.30 -34.24 -10.80
N PRO A 37 14.28 -33.31 -10.96
CA PRO A 37 14.05 -31.91 -11.36
C PRO A 37 13.67 -31.74 -12.85
N PRO A 38 12.99 -30.65 -13.23
CA PRO A 38 12.75 -30.29 -14.62
C PRO A 38 14.02 -29.82 -15.37
N PRO A 39 14.06 -29.95 -16.71
CA PRO A 39 15.28 -29.86 -17.53
C PRO A 39 15.81 -28.43 -17.74
N PRO A 40 17.07 -28.26 -18.21
CA PRO A 40 17.64 -26.95 -18.49
C PRO A 40 17.11 -26.41 -19.82
N VAL A 41 16.45 -25.25 -19.82
CA VAL A 41 16.19 -24.47 -21.03
C VAL A 41 17.07 -23.23 -21.04
N ALA A 42 18.16 -23.33 -21.80
CA ALA A 42 18.88 -22.16 -22.28
C ALA A 42 18.15 -21.58 -23.49
N LYS A 43 18.03 -20.25 -23.55
CA LYS A 43 18.50 -19.37 -24.65
C LYS A 43 17.78 -18.01 -24.65
N ASN A 44 18.58 -16.97 -24.45
CA ASN A 44 18.51 -15.66 -25.10
C ASN A 44 17.13 -15.05 -25.37
N ALA A 45 16.73 -14.13 -24.51
CA ALA A 45 15.92 -12.97 -24.89
C ALA A 45 16.75 -11.71 -24.56
N PRO A 46 16.79 -10.69 -25.43
CA PRO A 46 17.58 -9.49 -25.21
C PRO A 46 17.07 -8.74 -23.98
N ALA A 47 18.00 -8.32 -23.12
CA ALA A 47 17.72 -7.38 -22.05
C ALA A 47 17.26 -6.07 -22.70
N GLU A 48 15.98 -5.76 -22.54
CA GLU A 48 15.47 -4.42 -22.81
C GLU A 48 15.85 -3.57 -21.60
N GLU A 49 16.76 -2.65 -21.86
CA GLU A 49 17.42 -1.74 -20.94
C GLU A 49 16.34 -0.86 -20.28
N ALA A 50 16.04 -1.12 -19.00
CA ALA A 50 15.20 -0.24 -18.20
C ALA A 50 15.84 1.17 -18.19
N PRO A 51 15.12 2.25 -18.52
CA PRO A 51 15.68 3.58 -18.45
C PRO A 51 16.04 3.87 -16.98
N ALA A 52 17.31 4.19 -16.76
CA ALA A 52 17.86 4.49 -15.45
C ALA A 52 17.11 5.65 -14.79
N ALA A 53 16.45 5.34 -13.67
CA ALA A 53 15.99 6.35 -12.72
C ALA A 53 17.18 7.26 -12.37
N SER A 54 17.02 8.56 -12.63
CA SER A 54 18.04 9.55 -12.30
C SER A 54 18.30 9.52 -10.79
N PRO A 55 19.57 9.47 -10.32
CA PRO A 55 19.84 9.43 -8.90
C PRO A 55 19.51 10.80 -8.31
N ALA A 56 18.33 10.92 -7.69
CA ALA A 56 18.10 11.94 -6.70
C ALA A 56 19.25 11.82 -5.69
N LYS A 57 19.99 12.92 -5.53
CA LYS A 57 21.16 13.00 -4.66
C LYS A 57 20.74 12.57 -3.26
N ALA A 58 21.07 11.34 -2.87
CA ALA A 58 20.79 10.81 -1.54
C ALA A 58 21.41 11.76 -0.50
N SER A 59 20.55 12.55 0.14
CA SER A 59 20.88 13.33 1.31
C SER A 59 21.41 12.34 2.34
N SER A 60 22.71 12.45 2.64
CA SER A 60 23.37 11.66 3.67
C SER A 60 22.90 12.20 5.02
N GLY A 61 21.71 11.80 5.43
CA GLY A 61 21.08 12.21 6.68
C GLY A 61 19.64 11.71 6.72
N CYS A 62 19.43 10.62 7.45
CA CYS A 62 18.14 10.19 8.02
C CYS A 62 16.93 10.26 7.06
N ASN A 63 16.68 9.17 6.32
CA ASN A 63 15.44 8.96 5.57
C ASN A 63 14.61 7.86 6.26
N SER A 64 13.68 8.28 7.12
CA SER A 64 12.83 7.36 7.90
C SER A 64 11.40 7.86 8.04
N PHE A 65 10.53 6.99 8.57
CA PHE A 65 9.14 7.27 8.93
C PHE A 65 8.90 6.98 10.40
N ALA A 66 7.83 7.54 10.98
CA ALA A 66 7.35 7.11 12.29
C ALA A 66 6.95 5.62 12.27
N GLY A 67 7.17 4.91 13.38
CA GLY A 67 6.92 3.46 13.45
C GLY A 67 5.46 3.05 13.18
N ALA A 68 4.51 3.92 13.52
CA ALA A 68 3.09 3.70 13.29
C ALA A 68 2.64 3.92 11.83
N THR A 69 3.53 4.42 10.95
CA THR A 69 3.19 4.66 9.53
C THR A 69 2.79 3.35 8.87
N GLY A 70 1.58 3.32 8.29
CA GLY A 70 1.03 2.15 7.62
C GLY A 70 1.70 1.91 6.27
N VAL A 71 2.17 0.68 6.06
CA VAL A 71 2.66 0.17 4.78
C VAL A 71 1.56 -0.67 4.14
N LEU A 72 1.32 -0.47 2.85
CA LEU A 72 0.38 -1.28 2.08
C LEU A 72 1.01 -2.66 1.81
N MET A 73 0.38 -3.70 2.33
CA MET A 73 0.80 -5.08 2.16
C MET A 73 0.24 -5.65 0.85
N ALA A 74 0.87 -6.70 0.32
CA ALA A 74 0.44 -7.35 -0.92
C ALA A 74 -0.98 -7.95 -0.87
N ASP A 75 -1.52 -8.20 0.33
CA ASP A 75 -2.89 -8.69 0.54
C ASP A 75 -3.93 -7.56 0.65
N GLY A 76 -3.51 -6.30 0.48
CA GLY A 76 -4.34 -5.10 0.60
C GLY A 76 -4.55 -4.64 2.04
N SER A 77 -4.00 -5.34 3.04
CA SER A 77 -4.01 -4.85 4.42
C SER A 77 -2.97 -3.75 4.64
N SER A 78 -3.13 -2.97 5.71
CA SER A 78 -2.12 -2.02 6.17
C SER A 78 -1.41 -2.55 7.41
N LYS A 79 -0.08 -2.52 7.41
CA LYS A 79 0.75 -2.92 8.56
C LYS A 79 1.67 -1.76 8.97
N PRO A 80 1.79 -1.44 10.28
CA PRO A 80 2.77 -0.46 10.75
C PRO A 80 4.20 -0.82 10.30
N ILE A 81 4.99 0.17 9.88
CA ILE A 81 6.36 -0.03 9.38
C ILE A 81 7.29 -0.62 10.46
N ASP A 82 7.02 -0.38 11.74
CA ASP A 82 7.76 -1.00 12.85
C ASP A 82 7.49 -2.50 13.04
N GLN A 83 6.47 -3.04 12.36
CA GLN A 83 6.07 -4.44 12.35
C GLN A 83 6.33 -5.12 11.00
N VAL A 84 6.88 -4.39 10.02
CA VAL A 84 7.31 -4.97 8.74
C VAL A 84 8.65 -5.68 8.94
N HIS A 85 8.77 -6.89 8.39
CA HIS A 85 9.95 -7.73 8.52
C HIS A 85 10.51 -8.13 7.15
N VAL A 86 11.79 -8.48 7.12
CA VAL A 86 12.39 -9.12 5.93
C VAL A 86 11.61 -10.38 5.57
N GLY A 87 11.24 -10.49 4.30
CA GLY A 87 10.39 -11.58 3.78
C GLY A 87 8.91 -11.23 3.68
N ASP A 88 8.45 -10.12 4.28
CA ASP A 88 7.11 -9.61 4.00
C ASP A 88 6.99 -9.17 2.53
N VAL A 89 5.79 -9.27 1.97
CA VAL A 89 5.50 -8.80 0.60
C VAL A 89 4.64 -7.54 0.69
N ILE A 90 5.12 -6.46 0.12
CA ILE A 90 4.46 -5.14 0.12
C ILE A 90 4.02 -4.76 -1.28
N THR A 91 3.11 -3.80 -1.33
CA THR A 91 2.72 -3.12 -2.57
C THR A 91 3.46 -1.79 -2.68
N ASN A 92 4.01 -1.49 -3.84
CA ASN A 92 4.60 -0.20 -4.18
C ASN A 92 4.26 0.18 -5.64
N ALA A 93 4.71 1.34 -6.09
CA ALA A 93 4.60 1.75 -7.48
C ALA A 93 5.88 2.49 -7.90
N GLU A 94 6.24 2.40 -9.17
CA GLU A 94 7.22 3.31 -9.77
C GLU A 94 6.60 4.71 -9.86
N PRO A 95 7.36 5.80 -9.68
CA PRO A 95 6.86 7.15 -9.91
C PRO A 95 6.22 7.33 -11.29
N ASP A 96 5.06 8.00 -11.34
CA ASP A 96 4.23 8.12 -12.55
C ASP A 96 3.82 6.76 -13.16
N GLY A 97 3.98 5.66 -12.41
CA GLY A 97 3.70 4.31 -12.84
C GLY A 97 2.21 4.00 -12.73
N HIS A 98 1.65 3.45 -13.80
CA HIS A 98 0.22 3.16 -13.89
C HIS A 98 -0.22 1.85 -13.20
N ASN A 99 0.70 1.13 -12.55
CA ASN A 99 0.38 -0.15 -11.91
C ASN A 99 1.14 -0.33 -10.60
N ASP A 100 0.41 -0.82 -9.61
CA ASP A 100 0.97 -1.34 -8.38
C ASP A 100 1.81 -2.61 -8.64
N GLU A 101 2.96 -2.70 -7.99
CA GLU A 101 3.86 -3.84 -8.01
C GLU A 101 4.00 -4.47 -6.62
N GLN A 102 4.32 -5.76 -6.60
CA GLN A 102 4.53 -6.50 -5.35
C GLN A 102 6.00 -6.88 -5.19
N HIS A 103 6.58 -6.49 -4.05
CA HIS A 103 8.00 -6.73 -3.78
C HIS A 103 8.24 -7.29 -2.39
N VAL A 104 9.27 -8.14 -2.28
CA VAL A 104 9.69 -8.73 -1.02
C VAL A 104 10.62 -7.76 -0.29
N VAL A 105 10.33 -7.50 0.99
CA VAL A 105 11.20 -6.72 1.86
C VAL A 105 12.52 -7.47 2.07
N THR A 106 13.63 -6.87 1.68
CA THR A 106 14.98 -7.48 1.78
C THR A 106 15.79 -6.95 2.96
N ALA A 107 15.47 -5.75 3.44
CA ALA A 107 16.12 -5.11 4.58
C ALA A 107 15.12 -4.22 5.33
N VAL A 108 15.35 -4.07 6.63
CA VAL A 108 14.63 -3.13 7.50
C VAL A 108 15.65 -2.19 8.12
N HIS A 109 15.41 -0.89 7.97
CA HIS A 109 16.27 0.16 8.49
C HIS A 109 15.60 0.81 9.70
N VAL A 110 16.24 0.70 10.87
CA VAL A 110 15.74 1.28 12.12
C VAL A 110 16.70 2.35 12.59
N THR A 111 16.20 3.57 12.73
CA THR A 111 16.95 4.73 13.22
C THR A 111 16.30 5.24 14.51
N THR A 112 17.10 5.45 15.55
CA THR A 112 16.64 5.95 16.86
C THR A 112 17.17 7.35 17.20
N THR A 113 17.96 7.91 16.28
CA THR A 113 18.69 9.16 16.49
C THR A 113 18.18 10.30 15.62
N ASP A 114 17.10 10.07 14.87
CA ASP A 114 16.47 11.09 14.03
C ASP A 114 15.82 12.15 14.93
N LYS A 115 15.98 13.42 14.56
CA LYS A 115 15.56 14.55 15.41
C LYS A 115 14.61 15.52 14.74
N SER A 116 14.49 15.44 13.43
CA SER A 116 13.73 16.38 12.61
C SER A 116 12.68 15.58 11.85
N PHE A 117 11.46 15.62 12.38
CA PHE A 117 10.29 15.02 11.77
C PHE A 117 9.38 16.10 11.23
N ASP A 118 8.61 15.74 10.23
CA ASP A 118 7.61 16.58 9.60
C ASP A 118 6.29 15.80 9.47
N ASP A 119 5.19 16.44 9.88
CA ASP A 119 3.83 15.92 9.77
C ASP A 119 3.17 16.52 8.53
N LEU A 120 3.00 15.70 7.50
CA LEU A 120 2.32 16.07 6.26
C LEU A 120 0.89 15.56 6.27
N THR A 121 -0.08 16.47 6.11
CA THR A 121 -1.49 16.08 5.98
C THR A 121 -1.96 16.18 4.54
N PHE A 122 -2.54 15.07 4.08
CA PHE A 122 -3.05 14.88 2.75
C PHE A 122 -4.58 14.78 2.77
N SER A 123 -5.22 15.27 1.70
CA SER A 123 -6.64 15.01 1.46
C SER A 123 -6.81 13.65 0.79
N THR A 124 -7.51 12.73 1.44
CA THR A 124 -7.89 11.44 0.86
C THR A 124 -9.42 11.35 0.69
N PRO A 125 -9.94 10.39 -0.09
CA PRO A 125 -11.38 10.17 -0.24
C PRO A 125 -12.11 9.91 1.09
N ASP A 126 -11.43 9.33 2.07
CA ASP A 126 -11.97 9.01 3.40
C ASP A 126 -11.80 10.15 4.42
N GLY A 127 -11.12 11.23 4.03
CA GLY A 127 -10.87 12.42 4.84
C GLY A 127 -9.38 12.75 4.97
N PRO A 128 -9.02 13.80 5.71
CA PRO A 128 -7.62 14.17 5.91
C PRO A 128 -6.83 13.08 6.65
N ALA A 129 -5.67 12.70 6.13
CA ALA A 129 -4.76 11.73 6.75
C ALA A 129 -3.35 12.33 6.89
N THR A 130 -2.68 12.03 8.00
CA THR A 130 -1.34 12.56 8.30
C THR A 130 -0.28 11.46 8.25
N ILE A 131 0.84 11.75 7.60
CA ILE A 131 2.04 10.91 7.60
C ILE A 131 3.17 11.69 8.27
N THR A 132 3.82 11.05 9.24
CA THR A 132 5.01 11.60 9.92
C THR A 132 6.27 10.96 9.34
N SER A 133 7.16 11.79 8.80
CA SER A 133 8.43 11.36 8.18
C SER A 133 9.59 12.23 8.66
N THR A 134 10.84 11.82 8.41
CA THR A 134 11.98 12.72 8.58
C THR A 134 11.87 13.89 7.60
N ALA A 135 12.24 15.10 8.01
CA ALA A 135 12.11 16.31 7.17
C ALA A 135 12.76 16.18 5.78
N GLN A 136 13.84 15.40 5.68
CA GLN A 136 14.60 15.19 4.43
C GLN A 136 14.09 14.00 3.61
N HIS A 137 13.04 13.30 4.07
CA HIS A 137 12.49 12.15 3.37
C HIS A 137 11.92 12.58 2.02
N LEU A 138 12.26 11.85 0.95
CA LEU A 138 11.81 12.18 -0.39
C LEU A 138 10.42 11.60 -0.66
N PHE A 139 9.52 12.45 -1.13
CA PHE A 139 8.23 12.07 -1.72
C PHE A 139 8.28 12.36 -3.21
N TRP A 140 7.56 11.59 -4.01
CA TRP A 140 7.36 11.91 -5.41
C TRP A 140 6.28 12.98 -5.53
N ASP A 141 6.66 14.17 -5.99
CA ASP A 141 5.76 15.28 -6.32
C ASP A 141 5.27 15.09 -7.76
N ALA A 142 4.02 14.63 -7.91
CA ALA A 142 3.37 14.36 -9.19
C ALA A 142 3.04 15.65 -9.96
N THR A 143 2.96 16.81 -9.29
CA THR A 143 2.75 18.10 -9.95
C THR A 143 4.00 18.53 -10.72
N LEU A 144 5.17 18.31 -10.13
CA LEU A 144 6.46 18.73 -10.69
C LEU A 144 7.27 17.59 -11.33
N HIS A 145 6.80 16.35 -11.20
CA HIS A 145 7.49 15.12 -11.62
C HIS A 145 8.93 15.07 -11.09
N THR A 146 9.08 15.28 -9.78
CA THR A 146 10.39 15.27 -9.12
C THR A 146 10.30 14.71 -7.71
N TRP A 147 11.38 14.08 -7.26
CA TRP A 147 11.58 13.81 -5.85
C TRP A 147 11.75 15.12 -5.08
N ARG A 148 11.02 15.26 -3.98
CA ARG A 148 11.00 16.46 -3.14
C ARG A 148 11.06 16.07 -1.68
N GLU A 149 11.87 16.78 -0.90
CA GLU A 149 11.96 16.57 0.55
C GLU A 149 10.63 16.93 1.22
N ALA A 150 10.30 16.21 2.30
CA ALA A 150 9.06 16.39 3.06
C ALA A 150 8.84 17.85 3.49
N ASP A 151 9.88 18.49 4.02
CA ASP A 151 9.85 19.90 4.47
C ASP A 151 9.68 20.90 3.32
N ASN A 152 9.88 20.45 2.08
CA ASN A 152 9.79 21.24 0.88
C ASN A 152 8.45 21.09 0.17
N LEU A 153 7.62 20.10 0.50
CA LEU A 153 6.24 20.02 0.02
C LEU A 153 5.41 21.21 0.50
N ARG A 154 4.45 21.63 -0.32
CA ARG A 154 3.59 22.80 -0.10
C ARG A 154 2.14 22.39 -0.27
N VAL A 155 1.26 23.15 0.38
CA VAL A 155 -0.19 22.99 0.19
C VAL A 155 -0.53 23.15 -1.28
N GLY A 156 -1.26 22.18 -1.83
CA GLY A 156 -1.62 22.09 -3.24
C GLY A 156 -0.71 21.21 -4.08
N ASP A 157 0.46 20.80 -3.58
CA ASP A 157 1.29 19.80 -4.26
C ASP A 157 0.58 18.43 -4.23
N GLU A 158 0.69 17.68 -5.31
CA GLU A 158 0.15 16.32 -5.43
C GLU A 158 1.27 15.29 -5.23
N VAL A 159 1.00 14.28 -4.42
CA VAL A 159 1.91 13.16 -4.15
C VAL A 159 1.27 11.86 -4.61
N ASP A 160 2.09 10.96 -5.17
CA ASP A 160 1.62 9.65 -5.62
C ASP A 160 0.99 8.83 -4.49
N SER A 161 -0.07 8.14 -4.85
CA SER A 161 -0.89 7.25 -4.04
C SER A 161 -1.14 5.96 -4.82
N PRO A 162 -1.48 4.84 -4.15
CA PRO A 162 -1.81 3.59 -4.84
C PRO A 162 -2.91 3.75 -5.91
N ASP A 163 -2.99 2.78 -6.82
CA ASP A 163 -3.98 2.72 -7.91
C ASP A 163 -3.91 3.89 -8.91
N ASP A 164 -2.69 4.36 -9.27
CA ASP A 164 -2.47 5.51 -10.17
C ASP A 164 -3.13 6.80 -9.64
N GLY A 165 -3.27 6.88 -8.31
CA GLY A 165 -3.91 7.98 -7.61
C GLY A 165 -2.92 9.07 -7.21
N HIS A 166 -3.46 10.26 -6.92
CA HIS A 166 -2.71 11.33 -6.27
C HIS A 166 -3.48 11.86 -5.07
N VAL A 167 -2.74 12.22 -4.03
CA VAL A 167 -3.27 12.90 -2.85
C VAL A 167 -2.69 14.30 -2.73
N THR A 168 -3.54 15.27 -2.41
CA THR A 168 -3.12 16.67 -2.32
C THR A 168 -2.68 17.00 -0.89
N VAL A 169 -1.55 17.68 -0.75
CA VAL A 169 -1.12 18.27 0.53
C VAL A 169 -2.07 19.40 0.92
N VAL A 170 -2.71 19.29 2.08
CA VAL A 170 -3.70 20.28 2.56
C VAL A 170 -3.24 21.08 3.77
N MET A 171 -2.21 20.61 4.48
CA MET A 171 -1.53 21.39 5.51
C MET A 171 -0.03 21.34 5.28
N PRO A 172 0.68 22.47 5.46
CA PRO A 172 2.13 22.48 5.37
C PRO A 172 2.70 21.60 6.48
N GLY A 173 3.90 21.09 6.21
CA GLY A 173 4.67 20.34 7.17
C GLY A 173 4.78 21.06 8.52
N LEU A 174 4.36 20.38 9.60
CA LEU A 174 4.63 20.82 10.96
C LEU A 174 5.84 20.05 11.50
N VAL A 175 6.94 20.78 11.76
CA VAL A 175 8.11 20.16 12.39
C VAL A 175 7.75 19.69 13.79
N THR A 176 7.87 18.39 14.02
CA THR A 176 7.62 17.77 15.32
C THR A 176 8.89 17.18 15.91
N THR A 177 8.93 17.11 17.24
CA THR A 177 9.91 16.27 17.94
C THR A 177 9.46 14.82 17.83
N ALA A 178 10.42 13.92 17.63
CA ALA A 178 10.21 12.48 17.40
C ALA A 178 9.07 11.89 18.27
N PRO A 179 8.14 11.11 17.68
CA PRO A 179 7.09 10.41 18.42
C PRO A 179 7.63 9.31 19.36
#